data_AF-A0A836CE24-F1
#
_entry.id   AF-A0A836CE24-F1
#
_cell.length_a   1.000
_cell.length_b   1.000
_cell.length_c   1.000
_cell.angle_alpha   90.00
_cell.angle_beta   90.00
_cell.angle_gamma   90.00
#
_symmetry.space_group_name_H-M   'P 1'
#
loop_
_entity.id
_entity.type
_entity.pdbx_description
1 polymer ?
#
loop_
_entity_poly.entity_id
_entity_poly.type
_entity_poly.pdbx_seq_one_letter_code
_entity_poly.pdbx_strand_id
1 'polypeptide(L)'
;RCKAGYDGKLNRCYQQCPSGYRDDGITSCLKPSAYGRGGGFPWKFGDTPFRYDKAESRCEKANPSGCERQGLIYYPKCRSGFHSVGLVCSPDCPAGMRDFGIGCSKNIFDRNVGDPD
;
A
#
# COMPACT_ATOMS: atom_id res chain seq x y z
N ARG A 1 -8.84 -30.22 0.19
CA ARG A 1 -8.37 -29.64 -1.09
C ARG A 1 -8.16 -28.14 -0.86
N CYS A 2 -7.20 -27.47 -1.50
CA CYS A 2 -7.04 -26.02 -1.30
C CYS A 2 -8.11 -25.22 -2.05
N LYS A 3 -8.56 -24.11 -1.45
CA LYS A 3 -9.49 -23.16 -2.09
C LYS A 3 -8.82 -22.45 -3.27
N ALA A 4 -9.62 -21.88 -4.17
CA ALA A 4 -9.09 -21.14 -5.32
C ALA A 4 -8.16 -20.01 -4.87
N GLY A 5 -7.06 -19.81 -5.59
CA GLY A 5 -6.01 -18.84 -5.25
C GLY A 5 -5.05 -19.29 -4.14
N TYR A 6 -5.04 -20.58 -3.81
CA TYR A 6 -4.11 -21.16 -2.84
C TYR A 6 -3.41 -22.40 -3.41
N ASP A 7 -2.11 -22.48 -3.18
CA ASP A 7 -1.29 -23.63 -3.54
C ASP A 7 -1.10 -24.56 -2.33
N GLY A 8 -1.31 -25.85 -2.55
CA GLY A 8 -1.03 -26.85 -1.53
C GLY A 8 0.46 -27.18 -1.46
N LYS A 9 1.09 -26.96 -0.30
CA LYS A 9 2.43 -27.50 -0.01
C LYS A 9 2.37 -28.29 1.29
N LEU A 10 2.71 -29.58 1.24
CA LEU A 10 2.54 -30.53 2.35
C LEU A 10 1.08 -30.57 2.86
N ASN A 11 0.90 -30.35 4.16
CA ASN A 11 -0.37 -30.34 4.87
C ASN A 11 -1.03 -28.94 4.95
N ARG A 12 -0.49 -27.92 4.25
CA ARG A 12 -1.02 -26.56 4.30
C ARG A 12 -1.31 -25.99 2.92
N CYS A 13 -2.27 -25.08 2.88
CA CYS A 13 -2.63 -24.28 1.73
C CYS A 13 -2.09 -22.87 1.92
N TYR A 14 -1.32 -22.38 0.96
CA TYR A 14 -0.66 -21.07 0.99
C TYR A 14 -1.26 -20.16 -0.06
N GLN A 15 -1.59 -18.94 0.32
CA GLN A 15 -2.13 -17.96 -0.61
C GLN A 15 -1.12 -17.66 -1.73
N GLN A 16 -1.60 -17.69 -2.97
CA GLN A 16 -0.82 -17.28 -4.14
C GLN A 16 -0.54 -15.78 -4.10
N CYS A 17 0.64 -15.37 -4.55
CA CYS A 17 0.95 -13.94 -4.65
C CYS A 17 0.14 -13.31 -5.80
N PRO A 18 -0.42 -12.10 -5.58
CA PRO A 18 -1.07 -11.35 -6.66
C PRO A 18 -0.05 -10.97 -7.74
N SER A 19 -0.55 -10.66 -8.94
CA SER A 19 0.29 -10.25 -10.05
C SER A 19 1.18 -9.04 -9.69
N GLY A 20 2.45 -9.10 -10.08
CA GLY A 20 3.45 -8.07 -9.80
C GLY A 20 4.13 -8.17 -8.42
N TYR A 21 3.71 -9.11 -7.57
CA TYR A 21 4.38 -9.37 -6.29
C TYR A 21 5.36 -10.53 -6.45
N ARG A 22 6.53 -10.38 -5.85
CA ARG A 22 7.53 -11.45 -5.86
C ARG A 22 7.23 -12.43 -4.74
N ASP A 23 7.06 -13.71 -5.09
CA ASP A 23 6.99 -14.79 -4.11
C ASP A 23 8.40 -15.05 -3.55
N ASP A 24 8.64 -14.75 -2.27
CA ASP A 24 9.94 -14.97 -1.61
C ASP A 24 9.98 -16.24 -0.74
N GLY A 25 8.89 -17.02 -0.74
CA GLY A 25 8.82 -18.25 0.01
C GLY A 25 7.44 -18.59 0.52
N ILE A 26 7.39 -19.14 1.73
CA ILE A 26 6.16 -19.73 2.27
C ILE A 26 5.25 -18.67 2.91
N THR A 27 5.82 -17.62 3.49
CA THR A 27 5.09 -16.69 4.36
C THR A 27 4.82 -15.32 3.75
N SER A 28 5.47 -14.94 2.65
CA SER A 28 5.47 -13.56 2.18
C SER A 28 5.38 -13.43 0.66
N CYS A 29 4.72 -12.35 0.24
CA CYS A 29 4.77 -11.80 -1.10
C CYS A 29 5.36 -10.39 -1.02
N LEU A 30 6.51 -10.18 -1.63
CA LEU A 30 7.16 -8.87 -1.61
C LEU A 30 6.51 -7.92 -2.60
N LYS A 31 6.31 -6.69 -2.14
CA LYS A 31 5.63 -5.65 -2.91
C LYS A 31 6.46 -5.25 -4.14
N PRO A 32 5.80 -4.82 -5.23
CA PRO A 32 6.49 -4.15 -6.34
C PRO A 32 7.10 -2.82 -5.89
N SER A 33 7.85 -2.17 -6.77
CA SER A 33 8.57 -0.94 -6.44
C SER A 33 7.62 0.18 -5.97
N ALA A 34 7.97 0.75 -4.81
CA ALA A 34 7.40 2.01 -4.36
C ALA A 34 7.92 3.16 -5.24
N TYR A 35 7.18 4.26 -5.25
CA TYR A 35 7.60 5.48 -5.96
C TYR A 35 7.53 6.70 -5.06
N GLY A 36 8.38 7.68 -5.32
CA GLY A 36 8.44 8.93 -4.57
C GLY A 36 7.26 9.86 -4.90
N ARG A 37 6.78 10.58 -3.90
CA ARG A 37 5.67 11.54 -4.01
C ARG A 37 6.10 12.95 -4.42
N GLY A 38 7.41 13.15 -4.63
CA GLY A 38 8.01 14.45 -4.89
C GLY A 38 8.26 15.27 -3.62
N GLY A 39 8.70 16.52 -3.80
CA GLY A 39 9.16 17.41 -2.72
C GLY A 39 8.08 17.95 -1.78
N GLY A 40 6.80 17.72 -2.08
CA GLY A 40 5.68 18.27 -1.30
C GLY A 40 5.53 19.79 -1.44
N PHE A 41 4.46 20.30 -0.84
CA PHE A 41 4.04 21.70 -0.87
C PHE A 41 3.93 22.20 0.57
N PRO A 42 5.02 22.71 1.17
CA PRO A 42 4.99 23.27 2.51
C PRO A 42 4.32 24.65 2.54
N TRP A 43 4.07 25.15 3.75
CA TRP A 43 3.84 26.58 3.98
C TRP A 43 5.05 27.38 3.51
N LYS A 44 4.81 28.55 2.91
CA LYS A 44 5.88 29.45 2.47
C LYS A 44 5.59 30.90 2.85
N PHE A 45 6.64 31.72 2.83
CA PHE A 45 6.51 33.15 3.08
C PHE A 45 5.48 33.79 2.13
N GLY A 46 4.53 34.55 2.69
CA GLY A 46 3.37 35.11 1.99
C GLY A 46 2.08 34.28 2.12
N ASP A 47 2.16 33.09 2.72
CA ASP A 47 0.98 32.36 3.18
C ASP A 47 0.50 32.93 4.53
N THR A 48 -0.79 32.77 4.81
CA THR A 48 -1.36 33.21 6.09
C THR A 48 -0.72 32.40 7.23
N PRO A 49 -0.25 33.04 8.32
CA PRO A 49 0.38 32.33 9.42
C PRO A 49 -0.51 31.20 9.94
N PHE A 50 0.08 30.01 10.12
CA PHE A 50 -0.58 28.79 10.62
C PHE A 50 -1.76 28.27 9.78
N ARG A 51 -1.94 28.78 8.57
CA ARG A 51 -2.93 28.26 7.61
C ARG A 51 -2.24 27.65 6.40
N TYR A 52 -2.80 26.55 5.90
CA TYR A 52 -2.22 25.77 4.81
C TYR A 52 -3.08 25.72 3.53
N ASP A 53 -4.16 26.50 3.45
CA ASP A 53 -5.05 26.55 2.28
C ASP A 53 -4.31 26.92 0.99
N LYS A 54 -3.39 27.88 1.06
CA LYS A 54 -2.54 28.22 -0.09
C LYS A 54 -1.56 27.10 -0.46
N ALA A 55 -1.10 26.30 0.50
CA ALA A 55 -0.22 25.17 0.24
C ALA A 55 -0.97 24.02 -0.44
N GLU A 56 -2.19 23.74 0.04
CA GLU A 56 -3.15 22.82 -0.57
C GLU A 56 -3.46 23.22 -2.02
N SER A 57 -3.86 24.48 -2.23
CA SER A 57 -4.21 24.99 -3.56
C SER A 57 -3.04 24.89 -4.56
N ARG A 58 -1.80 25.15 -4.12
CA ARG A 58 -0.62 24.92 -4.97
C ARG A 58 -0.43 23.46 -5.33
N CYS A 59 -0.67 22.56 -4.37
CA CYS A 59 -0.57 21.13 -4.58
C CYS A 59 -1.63 20.65 -5.58
N GLU A 60 -2.90 21.01 -5.37
CA GLU A 60 -4.01 20.62 -6.23
C GLU A 60 -3.84 21.16 -7.66
N LYS A 61 -3.35 22.39 -7.80
CA LYS A 61 -3.05 22.98 -9.11
C LYS A 61 -1.98 22.19 -9.87
N ALA A 62 -0.99 21.65 -9.16
CA ALA A 62 0.08 20.86 -9.76
C ALA A 62 -0.31 19.37 -9.95
N ASN A 63 -1.29 18.88 -9.18
CA ASN A 63 -1.64 17.46 -9.11
C ASN A 63 -3.17 17.28 -9.21
N PRO A 64 -3.70 17.13 -10.43
CA PRO A 64 -5.14 16.99 -10.66
C PRO A 64 -5.77 15.76 -9.98
N SER A 65 -4.96 14.74 -9.66
CA SER A 65 -5.38 13.55 -8.90
C SER A 65 -5.68 13.83 -7.42
N GLY A 66 -5.47 15.07 -6.96
CA GLY A 66 -5.73 15.52 -5.61
C GLY A 66 -4.51 15.43 -4.69
N CYS A 67 -4.65 16.08 -3.54
CA CYS A 67 -3.61 16.17 -2.53
C CYS A 67 -4.09 15.74 -1.15
N GLU A 68 -3.14 15.40 -0.29
CA GLU A 68 -3.38 15.08 1.10
C GLU A 68 -2.30 15.72 1.99
N ARG A 69 -2.68 16.08 3.21
CA ARG A 69 -1.76 16.71 4.16
C ARG A 69 -1.10 15.65 5.03
N GLN A 70 0.23 15.67 5.07
CA GLN A 70 1.01 14.90 6.04
C GLN A 70 1.84 15.86 6.90
N GLY A 71 1.51 15.92 8.19
CA GLY A 71 2.08 16.92 9.09
C GLY A 71 1.75 18.33 8.61
N LEU A 72 2.80 19.11 8.31
CA LEU A 72 2.71 20.51 7.88
C LEU A 72 2.90 20.71 6.37
N ILE A 73 2.90 19.62 5.58
CA ILE A 73 3.22 19.64 4.16
C ILE A 73 2.10 18.92 3.38
N TYR A 74 1.71 19.49 2.24
CA TYR A 74 0.79 18.83 1.31
C TYR A 74 1.55 18.00 0.29
N TYR A 75 1.06 16.80 0.00
CA TYR A 75 1.64 15.91 -0.99
C TYR A 75 0.57 15.42 -1.99
N PRO A 76 0.98 15.05 -3.21
CA PRO A 76 0.07 14.42 -4.17
C PRO A 76 -0.47 13.10 -3.62
N LYS A 77 -1.74 12.80 -3.83
CA LYS A 77 -2.32 11.50 -3.47
C LYS A 77 -1.62 10.38 -4.23
N CYS A 78 -1.51 9.22 -3.59
CA CYS A 78 -1.02 8.03 -4.25
C CYS A 78 -2.00 7.56 -5.35
N ARG A 79 -1.45 6.92 -6.38
CA ARG A 79 -2.23 6.28 -7.45
C ARG A 79 -3.05 5.14 -6.86
N SER A 80 -4.12 4.74 -7.56
CA SER A 80 -4.95 3.62 -7.13
C SER A 80 -4.10 2.35 -6.90
N GLY A 81 -4.39 1.64 -5.81
CA GLY A 81 -3.62 0.47 -5.36
C GLY A 81 -2.33 0.80 -4.63
N PHE A 82 -2.13 2.04 -4.21
CA PHE A 82 -1.00 2.48 -3.40
C PHE A 82 -1.48 3.36 -2.25
N HIS A 83 -0.82 3.25 -1.09
CA HIS A 83 -1.02 4.12 0.05
C HIS A 83 0.26 4.89 0.41
N SER A 84 0.08 6.02 1.09
CA SER A 84 1.19 6.86 1.50
C SER A 84 1.92 6.26 2.71
N VAL A 85 3.23 6.08 2.59
CA VAL A 85 4.13 5.77 3.70
C VAL A 85 5.18 6.88 3.75
N GLY A 86 4.88 7.94 4.49
CA GLY A 86 5.65 9.18 4.45
C GLY A 86 5.75 9.75 3.02
N LEU A 87 6.98 9.93 2.54
CA LEU A 87 7.27 10.57 1.25
C LEU A 87 7.15 9.63 0.04
N VAL A 88 6.82 8.35 0.26
CA VAL A 88 6.67 7.36 -0.81
C VAL A 88 5.25 6.82 -0.86
N CYS A 89 4.85 6.37 -2.04
CA CYS A 89 3.64 5.58 -2.25
C CYS A 89 4.04 4.11 -2.35
N SER A 90 3.54 3.30 -1.41
CA SER A 90 3.77 1.86 -1.33
C SER A 90 2.57 1.11 -1.89
N PRO A 91 2.76 0.03 -2.67
CA PRO A 91 1.66 -0.82 -3.12
C PRO A 91 0.81 -1.36 -1.97
N ASP A 92 -0.50 -1.46 -2.19
CA ASP A 92 -1.44 -2.02 -1.22
C ASP A 92 -1.35 -3.55 -1.16
N CYS A 93 -1.44 -4.12 0.03
CA CYS A 93 -1.62 -5.57 0.14
C CYS A 93 -3.04 -5.97 -0.29
N PRO A 94 -3.21 -7.04 -1.07
CA PRO A 94 -4.54 -7.51 -1.45
C PRO A 94 -5.32 -7.95 -0.21
N ALA A 95 -6.65 -8.02 -0.34
CA ALA A 95 -7.55 -8.30 0.76
C ALA A 95 -7.16 -9.58 1.52
N GLY A 96 -7.13 -9.47 2.85
CA GLY A 96 -6.78 -10.54 3.77
C GLY A 96 -5.28 -10.73 4.00
N MET A 97 -4.38 -10.11 3.23
CA MET A 97 -2.96 -10.15 3.53
C MET A 97 -2.57 -9.04 4.50
N ARG A 98 -1.71 -9.35 5.48
CA ARG A 98 -1.19 -8.35 6.42
C ARG A 98 0.02 -7.64 5.80
N ASP A 99 0.00 -6.32 5.83
CA ASP A 99 1.14 -5.49 5.44
C ASP A 99 2.22 -5.48 6.52
N PHE A 100 3.48 -5.69 6.13
CA PHE A 100 4.65 -5.57 7.00
C PHE A 100 5.71 -4.61 6.45
N GLY A 101 5.33 -3.69 5.56
CA GLY A 101 6.18 -2.64 5.01
C GLY A 101 6.78 -3.02 3.67
N ILE A 102 7.71 -3.99 3.65
CA ILE A 102 8.37 -4.45 2.42
C ILE A 102 7.54 -5.47 1.62
N GLY A 103 6.53 -6.06 2.25
CA GLY A 103 5.75 -7.14 1.70
C GLY A 103 4.41 -7.34 2.38
N CYS A 104 3.71 -8.38 1.94
CA CYS A 104 2.41 -8.82 2.41
C CYS A 104 2.51 -10.26 2.92
N SER A 105 2.04 -10.53 4.13
CA SER A 105 2.03 -11.87 4.72
C SER A 105 0.93 -12.71 4.07
N LYS A 106 1.31 -13.90 3.60
CA LYS A 106 0.38 -14.88 3.00
C LYS A 106 -0.56 -15.41 4.07
N ASN A 107 -1.83 -15.58 3.69
CA ASN A 107 -2.72 -16.41 4.48
C ASN A 107 -2.38 -17.87 4.31
N ILE A 108 -2.41 -18.60 5.43
CA ILE A 108 -2.06 -20.02 5.48
C ILE A 108 -3.14 -20.71 6.31
N PHE A 109 -3.63 -21.84 5.80
CA PHE A 109 -4.54 -22.70 6.55
C PHE A 109 -4.20 -24.17 6.31
N ASP A 110 -4.52 -25.02 7.28
CA ASP A 110 -4.27 -26.45 7.17
C ASP A 110 -5.25 -27.10 6.19
N ARG A 111 -4.76 -28.06 5.40
CA ARG A 111 -5.63 -28.90 4.59
C ARG A 111 -6.33 -29.87 5.56
N ASN A 112 -7.64 -29.71 5.73
CA ASN A 112 -8.51 -30.64 6.46
C ASN A 112 -8.38 -30.64 8.00
N VAL A 113 -8.29 -29.47 8.64
CA VAL A 113 -8.74 -29.31 10.04
C VAL A 113 -9.91 -28.33 10.04
N GLY A 114 -11.12 -28.84 9.75
CA GLY A 114 -12.38 -28.18 10.14
C GLY A 114 -13.23 -27.42 9.11
N ASP A 115 -13.26 -27.77 7.82
CA ASP A 115 -14.41 -27.34 6.99
C ASP A 115 -15.55 -28.36 7.14
N PRO A 116 -16.73 -28.00 7.69
CA PRO A 116 -17.93 -28.80 7.52
C PRO A 116 -18.40 -28.68 6.05
N ASP A 117 -18.87 -29.81 5.51
CA ASP A 117 -19.43 -29.92 4.15
C ASP A 117 -20.56 -28.92 3.86
#